data_AF-A0A950TKX0-F1
#
_entry.id   AF-A0A950TKX0-F1
#
_cell.length_a   1.000
_cell.length_b   1.000
_cell.length_c   1.000
_cell.angle_alpha   90.00
_cell.angle_beta   90.00
_cell.angle_gamma   90.00
#
_symmetry.space_group_name_H-M   'P 1'
#
loop_
_entity.id
_entity.type
_entity.pdbx_description
1 polymer ?
#
loop_
_entity_poly.entity_id
_entity_poly.type
_entity_poly.pdbx_seq_one_letter_code
_entity_poly.pdbx_strand_id
1 'polypeptide(L)'
;MSLSLLLVQILNGLQLGVILFLIAAGLTLVFGVMDFVNLAHGVQYMLGAYLAVMFYSLTDNFALALVLALASALALGLLLEFAVFRHLYDRDHLDQVIATLGVILFVNQGVKFLWGAAPLSLPIPEILSGSVVLMPGLL
;
A
#
# COMPACT_ATOMS: atom_id res chain seq x y z
N MET A 1 4.44 -8.79 32.98
CA MET A 1 3.77 -8.02 31.91
C MET A 1 2.77 -7.10 32.57
N SER A 2 2.96 -5.78 32.52
CA SER A 2 1.98 -4.84 33.09
C SER A 2 0.70 -4.83 32.24
N LEU A 3 -0.43 -4.53 32.87
CA LEU A 3 -1.71 -4.38 32.16
C LEU A 3 -1.63 -3.31 31.04
N SER A 4 -0.83 -2.26 31.27
CA SER A 4 -0.54 -1.22 30.27
C SER A 4 0.16 -1.78 29.02
N LEU A 5 1.16 -2.63 29.17
CA LEU A 5 1.86 -3.25 28.04
C LEU A 5 0.93 -4.18 27.25
N LEU A 6 0.06 -4.91 27.94
CA LEU A 6 -0.93 -5.78 27.30
C LEU A 6 -1.92 -4.97 26.46
N LEU A 7 -2.43 -3.86 26.99
CA LEU A 7 -3.30 -2.94 26.25
C LEU A 7 -2.61 -2.34 25.03
N VAL A 8 -1.39 -1.82 25.18
CA VAL A 8 -0.60 -1.27 24.06
C VAL A 8 -0.37 -2.32 22.98
N GLN A 9 -0.07 -3.56 23.35
CA GLN A 9 0.16 -4.63 22.38
C GLN A 9 -1.13 -5.02 21.64
N ILE A 10 -2.28 -5.01 22.32
CA ILE A 10 -3.59 -5.23 21.68
C ILE A 10 -3.89 -4.12 20.67
N LEU A 11 -3.66 -2.86 21.04
CA LEU A 11 -3.89 -1.72 20.15
C LEU A 11 -2.96 -1.75 18.93
N ASN A 12 -1.67 -2.05 19.13
CA ASN A 12 -0.73 -2.25 18.03
C ASN A 12 -1.13 -3.42 17.13
N GLY A 13 -1.58 -4.53 17.73
CA GLY A 13 -2.08 -5.69 16.99
C GLY A 13 -3.32 -5.36 16.17
N LEU A 14 -4.25 -4.59 16.73
CA LEU A 14 -5.44 -4.11 16.04
C LEU A 14 -5.08 -3.17 14.89
N GLN A 15 -4.19 -2.20 15.12
CA GLN A 15 -3.70 -1.27 14.10
C GLN A 15 -3.09 -2.02 12.92
N LEU A 16 -2.15 -2.92 13.19
CA LEU A 16 -1.50 -3.73 12.15
C LEU A 16 -2.52 -4.65 11.46
N GLY A 17 -3.43 -5.26 12.23
CA GLY A 17 -4.48 -6.12 11.73
C GLY A 17 -5.42 -5.41 10.77
N VAL A 18 -5.84 -4.18 11.08
CA VAL A 18 -6.69 -3.36 10.20
C VAL A 18 -5.96 -3.02 8.90
N ILE A 19 -4.68 -2.64 8.96
CA ILE A 19 -3.88 -2.36 7.76
C ILE A 19 -3.78 -3.60 6.87
N LEU A 20 -3.40 -4.74 7.44
CA LEU A 20 -3.28 -6.00 6.70
C LEU A 20 -4.63 -6.47 6.16
N PHE A 21 -5.70 -6.30 6.93
CA PHE A 21 -7.07 -6.60 6.50
C PHE A 21 -7.49 -5.74 5.31
N LEU A 22 -7.26 -4.42 5.35
CA LEU A 22 -7.60 -3.53 4.23
C LEU A 22 -6.85 -3.91 2.96
N ILE A 23 -5.56 -4.26 3.08
CA ILE A 23 -4.75 -4.71 1.94
C ILE A 23 -5.28 -6.04 1.38
N ALA A 24 -5.62 -7.00 2.24
CA ALA A 24 -6.14 -8.30 1.85
C ALA A 24 -7.55 -8.21 1.25
N ALA A 25 -8.42 -7.38 1.82
CA ALA A 25 -9.78 -7.15 1.33
C ALA A 25 -9.78 -6.62 -0.11
N GLY A 26 -8.76 -5.84 -0.51
CA GLY A 26 -8.59 -5.39 -1.89
C GLY A 26 -8.48 -6.55 -2.88
N LEU A 27 -7.67 -7.58 -2.57
CA LEU A 27 -7.56 -8.78 -3.41
C LEU A 27 -8.89 -9.54 -3.50
N THR A 28 -9.59 -9.72 -2.37
CA THR A 28 -10.88 -10.41 -2.34
C THR A 28 -11.94 -9.66 -3.14
N LEU A 29 -11.96 -8.33 -3.10
CA LEU A 29 -12.93 -7.52 -3.81
C LEU A 29 -12.66 -7.51 -5.32
N VAL A 30 -11.39 -7.42 -5.72
CA VAL A 30 -10.96 -7.53 -7.13
C VAL A 30 -11.32 -8.90 -7.69
N PHE A 31 -10.91 -9.98 -7.01
CA PHE A 31 -11.21 -11.34 -7.44
C PHE A 31 -12.71 -11.63 -7.40
N GLY A 32 -13.41 -11.18 -6.37
CA GLY A 32 -14.84 -11.47 -6.19
C GLY A 32 -15.76 -10.76 -7.19
N VAL A 33 -15.36 -9.60 -7.71
CA VAL A 33 -16.18 -8.84 -8.68
C VAL A 33 -15.75 -9.11 -10.13
N MET A 34 -14.44 -9.27 -10.39
CA MET A 34 -13.90 -9.39 -11.75
C MET A 34 -13.47 -10.81 -12.14
N ASP A 35 -13.49 -11.78 -11.21
CA ASP A 35 -12.96 -13.14 -11.39
C ASP A 35 -11.50 -13.15 -11.92
N PHE A 36 -10.73 -12.15 -11.49
CA PHE A 36 -9.34 -11.94 -11.93
C PHE A 36 -8.36 -12.02 -10.76
N VAL A 37 -7.39 -12.94 -10.84
CA VAL A 37 -6.41 -13.21 -9.78
C VAL A 37 -5.25 -12.20 -9.84
N ASN A 38 -5.46 -10.99 -9.29
CA ASN A 38 -4.43 -9.95 -9.23
C ASN A 38 -3.52 -10.08 -7.99
N LEU A 39 -2.51 -10.96 -8.02
CA LEU A 39 -1.51 -11.03 -6.95
C LEU A 39 -0.67 -9.75 -6.79
N ALA A 40 -0.56 -8.94 -7.87
CA ALA A 40 0.24 -7.72 -7.89
C ALA A 40 -0.37 -6.55 -7.12
N HIS A 41 -1.59 -6.68 -6.58
CA HIS A 41 -2.24 -5.64 -5.79
C HIS A 41 -1.36 -5.09 -4.65
N GLY A 42 -0.62 -5.97 -3.96
CA GLY A 42 0.29 -5.55 -2.89
C GLY A 42 1.41 -4.62 -3.36
N VAL A 43 1.95 -4.84 -4.56
CA VAL A 43 2.99 -3.95 -5.12
C VAL A 43 2.41 -2.65 -5.68
N GLN A 44 1.13 -2.63 -6.07
CA GLN A 44 0.42 -1.41 -6.45
C GLN A 44 0.20 -0.51 -5.22
N TYR A 45 -0.21 -1.09 -4.09
CA TYR A 45 -0.26 -0.39 -2.80
C TYR A 45 1.12 0.19 -2.42
N MET A 46 2.18 -0.63 -2.52
CA MET A 46 3.54 -0.20 -2.25
C MET A 46 3.95 0.99 -3.14
N LEU A 47 3.70 0.92 -4.45
CA LEU A 47 4.00 2.01 -5.38
C LEU A 47 3.36 3.33 -4.93
N GLY A 48 2.08 3.31 -4.55
CA GLY A 48 1.38 4.48 -4.03
C GLY A 48 2.06 5.08 -2.79
N ALA A 49 2.52 4.25 -1.86
CA ALA A 49 3.24 4.69 -0.67
C ALA A 49 4.60 5.34 -1.00
N TYR A 50 5.39 4.75 -1.91
CA TYR A 50 6.66 5.32 -2.33
C TYR A 50 6.49 6.63 -3.11
N LEU A 51 5.44 6.74 -3.93
CA LEU A 51 5.09 7.98 -4.62
C LEU A 51 4.71 9.07 -3.62
N ALA A 52 3.96 8.74 -2.57
CA ALA A 52 3.66 9.70 -1.50
C ALA A 52 4.93 10.22 -0.83
N VAL A 53 5.88 9.35 -0.50
CA VAL A 53 7.19 9.77 0.06
C VAL A 53 7.94 10.65 -0.94
N MET A 54 7.98 10.27 -2.21
CA MET A 54 8.64 11.05 -3.26
C MET A 54 8.04 12.45 -3.37
N PHE A 55 6.73 12.58 -3.55
CA PHE A 55 6.09 13.89 -3.68
C PHE A 55 6.17 14.71 -2.40
N TYR A 56 6.16 14.07 -1.23
CA TYR A 56 6.38 14.77 0.03
C TYR A 56 7.78 15.39 0.07
N SER A 57 8.82 14.63 -0.32
CA SER A 57 10.20 15.13 -0.38
C SER A 57 10.41 16.26 -1.41
N LEU A 58 9.51 16.40 -2.38
CA LEU A 58 9.55 17.45 -3.40
C LEU A 58 8.72 18.69 -3.05
N THR A 59 7.66 18.54 -2.25
CA THR A 59 6.68 19.61 -2.00
C THR A 59 6.68 20.11 -0.56
N ASP A 60 7.24 19.34 0.37
CA ASP A 60 7.14 19.52 1.82
C ASP A 60 5.70 19.66 2.35
N ASN A 61 4.71 19.32 1.54
CA ASN A 61 3.29 19.48 1.84
C ASN A 61 2.57 18.14 1.75
N PHE A 62 2.14 17.62 2.91
CA PHE A 62 1.48 16.33 3.01
C PHE A 62 0.21 16.23 2.15
N ALA A 63 -0.65 17.24 2.15
CA ALA A 63 -1.91 17.20 1.42
C ALA A 63 -1.67 17.17 -0.10
N LEU A 64 -0.75 18.01 -0.60
CA LEU A 64 -0.38 18.03 -2.01
C LEU A 64 0.31 16.72 -2.42
N ALA A 65 1.23 16.22 -1.60
CA ALA A 65 1.90 14.95 -1.83
C ALA A 65 0.91 13.78 -1.92
N LEU A 66 -0.10 13.74 -1.04
CA LEU A 66 -1.15 12.73 -1.05
C LEU A 66 -1.97 12.78 -2.35
N VAL A 67 -2.40 13.98 -2.78
CA VAL A 67 -3.17 14.14 -4.02
C VAL A 67 -2.34 13.71 -5.24
N LEU A 68 -1.07 14.12 -5.32
CA LEU A 68 -0.17 13.73 -6.40
C LEU A 68 0.11 12.22 -6.40
N ALA A 69 0.28 11.63 -5.21
CA ALA A 69 0.45 10.18 -5.06
C ALA A 69 -0.79 9.40 -5.50
N LEU A 70 -2.00 9.84 -5.14
CA LEU A 70 -3.24 9.22 -5.61
C LEU A 70 -3.37 9.32 -7.13
N ALA A 71 -3.14 10.50 -7.70
CA ALA A 71 -3.25 10.72 -9.14
C ALA A 71 -2.24 9.87 -9.93
N SER A 72 -0.99 9.80 -9.47
CA SER A 72 0.06 8.99 -10.10
C SER A 72 -0.15 7.48 -9.90
N ALA A 73 -0.60 7.04 -8.72
CA ALA A 73 -0.96 5.64 -8.49
C ALA A 73 -2.13 5.20 -9.39
N LEU A 74 -3.14 6.05 -9.57
CA LEU A 74 -4.22 5.81 -10.53
C LEU A 74 -3.69 5.71 -11.96
N ALA A 75 -2.83 6.64 -12.38
CA ALA A 75 -2.23 6.62 -13.71
C ALA A 75 -1.42 5.35 -13.96
N LEU A 76 -0.63 4.89 -12.98
CA LEU A 76 0.12 3.64 -13.05
C LEU A 76 -0.79 2.41 -13.06
N GLY A 77 -1.88 2.43 -12.28
CA GLY A 77 -2.90 1.39 -12.29
C GLY A 77 -3.55 1.26 -13.67
N LEU A 78 -3.94 2.38 -14.28
CA LEU A 78 -4.46 2.43 -15.65
C LEU A 78 -3.41 1.97 -16.67
N LEU A 79 -2.14 2.34 -16.49
CA LEU A 79 -1.07 1.87 -17.36
C LEU A 79 -0.93 0.34 -17.30
N LEU A 80 -0.97 -0.26 -16.10
CA LEU A 80 -0.93 -1.71 -15.93
C LEU A 80 -2.19 -2.39 -16.50
N GLU A 81 -3.35 -1.78 -16.31
CA GLU A 81 -4.61 -2.24 -16.89
C GLU A 81 -4.51 -2.32 -18.41
N PHE A 82 -4.06 -1.23 -19.04
CA PHE A 82 -3.93 -1.13 -20.47
C PHE A 82 -2.78 -1.98 -21.04
N ALA A 83 -1.66 -2.13 -20.32
CA ALA A 83 -0.52 -2.87 -20.82
C ALA A 83 -0.66 -4.38 -20.61
N VAL A 84 -1.20 -4.80 -19.46
CA VAL A 84 -1.12 -6.19 -18.99
C VAL A 84 -2.51 -6.77 -18.75
N PHE A 85 -3.28 -6.21 -17.81
CA PHE A 85 -4.45 -6.92 -17.26
C PHE A 85 -5.58 -7.12 -18.26
N ARG A 86 -5.91 -6.10 -19.08
CA ARG A 86 -6.99 -6.24 -20.08
C ARG A 86 -6.76 -7.36 -21.10
N HIS A 87 -5.51 -7.76 -21.32
CA HIS A 87 -5.16 -8.82 -22.28
C HIS A 87 -5.28 -10.22 -21.66
N LEU A 88 -5.51 -10.30 -20.35
CA LEU A 88 -5.50 -11.54 -19.56
C LEU A 88 -6.87 -11.88 -18.96
N TYR A 89 -7.88 -11.02 -19.14
CA TYR A 89 -9.24 -11.28 -18.64
C TYR A 89 -9.87 -12.53 -19.25
N ASP A 90 -9.62 -12.80 -20.54
CA ASP A 90 -10.14 -13.99 -21.21
C ASP A 90 -9.22 -15.22 -21.09
N ARG A 91 -8.21 -15.18 -20.20
CA ARG A 91 -7.22 -16.24 -20.02
C ARG A 91 -7.45 -17.00 -18.70
N ASP A 92 -6.94 -18.23 -18.66
CA ASP A 92 -7.03 -19.09 -17.47
C ASP A 92 -6.36 -18.46 -16.24
N HIS A 93 -6.82 -18.81 -15.04
CA HIS A 93 -6.30 -18.26 -13.78
C HIS A 93 -4.78 -18.45 -13.61
N LEU A 94 -4.22 -19.53 -14.15
CA LEU A 94 -2.77 -19.77 -14.10
C LEU A 94 -1.99 -18.70 -14.90
N ASP A 95 -2.49 -18.30 -16.07
CA ASP A 95 -1.88 -17.25 -16.89
C ASP A 95 -1.91 -15.90 -16.15
N GLN A 96 -3.03 -15.60 -15.48
CA GLN A 96 -3.19 -14.40 -14.66
C GLN A 96 -2.20 -14.37 -13.49
N VAL A 97 -2.02 -15.50 -12.79
CA VAL A 97 -1.06 -15.64 -11.69
C VAL A 97 0.38 -15.45 -12.17
N ILE A 98 0.77 -16.08 -13.29
CA ILE A 98 2.13 -15.95 -13.84
C ILE A 98 2.40 -14.52 -14.26
N ALA A 99 1.45 -13.86 -14.93
CA ALA A 99 1.61 -12.47 -15.36
C ALA A 99 1.71 -11.51 -14.16
N THR A 100 0.85 -11.67 -13.16
CA THR A 100 0.86 -10.81 -11.97
C THR A 100 2.11 -11.05 -11.11
N LEU A 101 2.64 -12.27 -11.06
CA LEU A 101 3.96 -12.55 -10.50
C LEU A 101 5.07 -11.80 -11.27
N GLY A 102 5.01 -11.79 -12.60
CA GLY A 102 5.92 -11.00 -13.43
C GLY A 102 5.86 -9.50 -13.10
N VAL A 103 4.65 -8.95 -12.94
CA VAL A 103 4.43 -7.55 -12.51
C VAL A 103 5.02 -7.32 -11.12
N ILE A 104 4.81 -8.23 -10.17
CA ILE A 104 5.38 -8.14 -8.81
C ILE A 104 6.90 -8.01 -8.88
N LEU A 105 7.57 -8.89 -9.65
CA LEU A 105 9.02 -8.90 -9.75
C LEU A 105 9.55 -7.63 -10.42
N PHE A 106 8.93 -7.22 -11.53
CA PHE A 106 9.33 -6.03 -12.28
C PHE A 106 9.17 -4.75 -11.45
N VAL A 107 8.00 -4.55 -10.84
CA VAL A 107 7.72 -3.38 -10.01
C VAL A 107 8.62 -3.34 -8.77
N ASN A 108 8.80 -4.47 -8.08
CA ASN A 108 9.71 -4.52 -6.93
C ASN A 108 11.14 -4.15 -7.32
N GLN A 109 11.63 -4.64 -8.45
CA GLN A 109 12.98 -4.32 -8.89
C GLN A 109 13.09 -2.85 -9.31
N GLY A 110 12.06 -2.30 -9.96
CA GLY A 110 11.97 -0.86 -10.26
C GLY A 110 11.98 0.01 -9.01
N VAL A 111 11.23 -0.36 -7.98
CA VAL A 111 11.21 0.37 -6.70
C VAL A 111 12.57 0.30 -6.03
N LYS A 112 13.20 -0.88 -5.95
CA LYS A 112 14.54 -1.03 -5.38
C LYS A 112 15.60 -0.24 -6.15
N PHE A 113 15.45 -0.15 -7.47
CA PHE A 113 16.36 0.62 -8.31
C PHE A 113 16.22 2.13 -8.08
N LEU A 114 14.99 2.64 -7.92
CA LEU A 114 14.72 4.07 -7.77
C LEU A 114 14.89 4.60 -6.34
N TRP A 115 14.44 3.84 -5.33
CA TRP A 115 14.42 4.29 -3.92
C TRP A 115 15.35 3.49 -3.00
N GLY A 116 15.98 2.43 -3.51
CA GLY A 116 16.79 1.52 -2.70
C GLY A 116 15.97 0.41 -2.03
N ALA A 117 16.67 -0.49 -1.35
CA ALA A 117 16.05 -1.63 -0.67
C ALA A 117 15.55 -1.32 0.75
N ALA A 118 15.91 -0.15 1.30
CA ALA A 118 15.53 0.25 2.63
C ALA A 118 14.08 0.81 2.64
N PRO A 119 13.26 0.48 3.64
CA PRO A 119 11.94 1.09 3.79
C PRO A 119 12.08 2.60 4.02
N LEU A 120 11.26 3.38 3.31
CA LEU A 120 11.16 4.82 3.53
C LEU A 120 9.96 5.13 4.43
N SER A 121 10.16 6.09 5.33
CA SER A 121 9.11 6.57 6.25
C SER A 121 8.70 7.98 5.88
N LEU A 122 7.39 8.21 5.81
CA LEU A 122 6.81 9.53 5.61
C LEU A 122 6.56 10.15 7.00
N PRO A 123 7.09 11.35 7.30
CA PRO A 123 6.84 11.97 8.59
C PRO A 123 5.35 12.32 8.74
N ILE A 124 4.81 12.07 9.93
CA ILE A 124 3.40 12.33 10.20
C ILE A 124 3.22 13.85 10.30
N PRO A 125 2.31 14.46 9.52
CA PRO A 125 2.06 15.90 9.58
C PRO A 125 1.48 16.30 10.95
N GLU A 126 1.73 17.53 11.40
CA GLU A 126 1.30 18.04 12.71
C GLU A 126 -0.22 17.91 12.94
N ILE A 127 -1.02 18.01 11.88
CA ILE A 127 -2.47 17.83 11.94
C ILE A 127 -2.88 16.39 12.33
N LEU A 128 -2.03 15.40 12.03
CA LEU A 128 -2.22 13.98 12.35
C LEU A 128 -1.35 13.51 13.52
N SER A 129 -0.52 14.38 14.10
CA SER A 129 0.35 14.03 15.24
C SER A 129 -0.38 14.13 16.59
N GLY A 130 -1.69 14.39 16.60
CA GLY A 130 -2.49 14.41 17.82
C GLY A 130 -2.59 13.02 18.45
N SER A 131 -2.26 12.91 19.73
CA SER A 131 -2.49 11.69 20.52
C SER A 131 -3.64 11.89 21.51
N VAL A 132 -4.40 10.83 21.77
CA VAL A 132 -5.44 10.81 22.81
C VAL A 132 -4.90 10.01 24.00
N VAL A 133 -4.86 10.63 25.17
CA VAL A 133 -4.41 9.98 26.40
C VAL A 133 -5.47 8.98 26.85
N LEU A 134 -5.17 7.69 26.72
CA LEU A 134 -6.09 6.64 27.13
C LEU A 134 -6.00 6.35 28.64
N MET A 135 -4.81 6.47 29.25
CA MET A 135 -4.58 6.23 30.68
C MET A 135 -3.41 7.05 31.23
N PRO A 136 -3.36 7.35 32.55
CA PRO A 136 -2.22 8.00 33.19
C PRO A 136 -0.93 7.16 33.02
N GLY A 137 0.15 7.78 32.56
CA GLY A 137 1.42 7.10 32.26
C GLY A 137 1.47 6.44 30.88
N LEU A 138 0.51 6.74 30.01
CA LEU A 138 0.40 6.24 28.64
C LEU A 138 0.22 7.47 27.71
N LEU A 139 1.36 8.09 27.39
CA LEU A 139 1.55 9.22 26.49
C LEU A 139 2.75 8.93 25.58
#